data_AF-A0ABD2LSK6-F1
#
_entry.id   AF-A0ABD2LSK6-F1
#
_cell.length_a   1.000
_cell.length_b   1.000
_cell.length_c   1.000
_cell.angle_alpha   90.00
_cell.angle_beta   90.00
_cell.angle_gamma   90.00
#
_symmetry.space_group_name_H-M   'P 1'
#
loop_
_entity.id
_entity.type
_entity.pdbx_description
1 polymer ?
#
loop_
_entity_poly.entity_id
_entity_poly.type
_entity_poly.pdbx_seq_one_letter_code
_entity_poly.pdbx_strand_id
1 'polypeptide(L)'
;MSDNRKEAEEKMEKAIFFSGDGWLAVFDFLAPSQLGLGIALISRRFDCYVDEHFKTRKWQLDTMRIRSKIGENGIEMEMVNCDGEPSPIPKIQLPHKINSFKCITINYIDRNVIAFLHSFRPLFTAPRSI
;
A
#
# COMPACT_ATOMS: atom_id res chain seq x y z
N MET A 1 -14.70 -15.93 13.71
CA MET A 1 -14.78 -14.71 12.86
C MET A 1 -13.91 -14.83 11.60
N SER A 2 -13.81 -16.01 10.97
CA SER A 2 -12.96 -16.27 9.78
C SER A 2 -13.74 -16.41 8.48
N ASP A 3 -15.05 -16.69 8.53
CA ASP A 3 -15.86 -16.92 7.33
C ASP A 3 -16.09 -15.66 6.48
N ASN A 4 -16.20 -14.50 7.12
CA ASN A 4 -16.56 -13.26 6.43
C ASN A 4 -15.48 -12.78 5.42
N ARG A 5 -14.21 -13.14 5.66
CA ARG A 5 -13.09 -12.81 4.76
C ARG A 5 -13.11 -13.67 3.50
N LYS A 6 -13.37 -14.97 3.66
CA LYS A 6 -13.43 -15.93 2.56
C LYS A 6 -14.64 -15.65 1.66
N GLU A 7 -15.78 -15.31 2.27
CA GLU A 7 -17.00 -14.98 1.53
C GLU A 7 -16.88 -13.64 0.78
N ALA A 8 -16.15 -12.67 1.33
CA ALA A 8 -15.81 -11.42 0.65
C ALA A 8 -14.82 -11.64 -0.51
N GLU A 9 -13.81 -12.50 -0.32
CA GLU A 9 -12.86 -12.92 -1.36
C GLU A 9 -13.61 -13.62 -2.52
N GLU A 10 -14.50 -14.57 -2.24
CA GLU A 10 -15.30 -15.27 -3.26
C GLU A 10 -16.31 -14.36 -3.99
N LYS A 11 -16.97 -13.44 -3.28
CA LYS A 11 -17.88 -12.46 -3.88
C LYS A 11 -17.13 -11.45 -4.76
N MET A 12 -15.93 -11.02 -4.37
CA MET A 12 -15.05 -10.21 -5.22
C MET A 12 -14.58 -10.99 -6.44
N GLU A 13 -14.13 -12.24 -6.29
CA GLU A 13 -13.68 -13.06 -7.43
C GLU A 13 -14.74 -13.19 -8.53
N LYS A 14 -16.02 -13.31 -8.14
CA LYS A 14 -17.16 -13.36 -9.08
C LYS A 14 -17.52 -12.00 -9.69
N ALA A 15 -17.30 -10.89 -8.99
CA ALA A 15 -17.61 -9.55 -9.48
C ALA A 15 -16.53 -8.96 -10.40
N ILE A 16 -15.31 -9.51 -10.39
CA ILE A 16 -14.11 -8.90 -10.99
C ILE A 16 -13.66 -9.62 -12.28
N PHE A 17 -14.61 -10.09 -13.09
CA PHE A 17 -14.32 -10.70 -14.40
C PHE A 17 -13.97 -9.65 -15.48
N PHE A 18 -13.13 -8.67 -15.14
CA PHE A 18 -12.44 -7.82 -16.11
C PHE A 18 -11.13 -8.51 -16.54
N SER A 19 -10.76 -8.35 -17.80
CA SER A 19 -9.44 -8.78 -18.30
C SER A 19 -8.33 -8.06 -17.52
N GLY A 20 -7.14 -8.67 -17.46
CA GLY A 20 -5.97 -8.04 -16.83
C GLY A 20 -5.71 -6.64 -17.40
N ASP A 21 -5.82 -6.49 -18.72
CA ASP A 21 -5.63 -5.22 -19.43
C ASP A 21 -6.62 -4.13 -18.99
N GLY A 22 -7.87 -4.51 -18.66
CA GLY A 22 -8.87 -3.57 -18.17
C GLY A 22 -8.52 -2.98 -16.81
N TRP A 23 -7.95 -3.80 -15.91
CA TRP A 23 -7.47 -3.32 -14.60
C TRP A 23 -6.24 -2.42 -14.74
N LEU A 24 -5.31 -2.77 -15.64
CA LEU A 24 -4.12 -1.96 -15.89
C LEU A 24 -4.50 -0.55 -16.39
N ALA A 25 -5.52 -0.43 -17.22
CA ALA A 25 -6.04 0.86 -17.68
C ALA A 25 -6.68 1.70 -16.56
N VAL A 26 -7.38 1.07 -15.61
CA VAL A 26 -7.93 1.76 -14.44
C VAL A 26 -6.81 2.29 -13.53
N PHE A 27 -5.71 1.56 -13.41
CA PHE A 27 -4.59 1.94 -12.55
C PHE A 27 -3.87 3.21 -13.02
N ASP A 28 -3.90 3.54 -14.32
CA ASP A 28 -3.33 4.80 -14.84
C ASP A 28 -3.97 6.06 -14.23
N PHE A 29 -5.18 5.95 -13.66
CA PHE A 29 -5.90 7.07 -13.03
C PHE A 29 -5.67 7.16 -11.51
N LEU A 30 -5.00 6.19 -10.90
CA LEU A 30 -4.82 6.11 -9.46
C LEU A 30 -3.41 6.55 -9.06
N ALA A 31 -3.30 7.21 -7.90
CA ALA A 31 -2.02 7.56 -7.35
C ALA A 31 -1.22 6.29 -6.96
N PRO A 32 0.12 6.30 -7.04
CA PRO A 32 0.94 5.14 -6.69
C PRO A 32 0.72 4.66 -5.25
N SER A 33 0.44 5.58 -4.33
CA SER A 33 0.09 5.27 -2.94
C SER A 33 -1.24 4.54 -2.83
N GLN A 34 -2.25 4.89 -3.62
CA GLN A 34 -3.54 4.20 -3.65
C GLN A 34 -3.39 2.77 -4.18
N LEU A 35 -2.55 2.57 -5.21
CA LEU A 35 -2.28 1.25 -5.78
C LEU A 35 -1.47 0.37 -4.83
N GLY A 36 -0.33 0.86 -4.34
CA GLY A 36 0.61 0.07 -3.55
C GLY A 36 0.20 -0.16 -2.10
N LEU A 37 -0.53 0.78 -1.49
CA LEU A 37 -0.91 0.73 -0.07
C LEU A 37 -2.39 0.38 0.11
N GLY A 38 -3.19 0.52 -0.94
CA GLY A 38 -4.61 0.13 -0.97
C GLY A 38 -4.81 -1.14 -1.77
N ILE A 39 -4.79 -1.03 -3.10
CA ILE A 39 -5.25 -2.07 -4.02
C ILE A 39 -4.42 -3.36 -3.94
N ALA A 40 -3.08 -3.26 -3.93
CA ALA A 40 -2.20 -4.42 -3.89
C ALA A 40 -2.43 -5.31 -2.65
N LEU A 41 -2.83 -4.70 -1.54
CA LEU A 41 -3.03 -5.39 -0.27
C LEU A 41 -4.37 -6.11 -0.15
N ILE A 42 -5.29 -5.89 -1.10
CA ILE A 42 -6.62 -6.49 -1.09
C ILE A 42 -6.54 -7.99 -1.38
N SER A 43 -5.72 -8.40 -2.36
CA SER A 43 -5.55 -9.81 -2.69
C SER A 43 -4.25 -10.06 -3.44
N ARG A 44 -3.77 -11.31 -3.40
CA ARG A 44 -2.61 -11.75 -4.19
C ARG A 44 -2.77 -11.50 -5.70
N ARG A 45 -4.01 -11.53 -6.21
CA ARG A 45 -4.29 -11.24 -7.62
C ARG A 45 -4.06 -9.76 -7.94
N PHE A 46 -4.53 -8.86 -7.08
CA PHE A 46 -4.27 -7.43 -7.23
C PHE A 46 -2.82 -7.08 -7.02
N ASP A 47 -2.14 -7.73 -6.06
CA ASP A 47 -0.70 -7.60 -5.90
C ASP A 47 0.01 -7.89 -7.22
N CYS A 48 -0.29 -9.02 -7.90
CA CYS A 48 0.26 -9.34 -9.22
C CYS A 48 -0.03 -8.28 -10.29
N TYR A 49 -1.25 -7.75 -10.37
CA TYR A 49 -1.58 -6.72 -11.36
C TYR A 49 -0.93 -5.37 -11.07
N VAL A 50 -0.89 -4.96 -9.81
CA VAL A 50 -0.16 -3.76 -9.39
C VAL A 50 1.33 -3.95 -9.67
N ASP A 51 1.87 -5.14 -9.43
CA ASP A 51 3.24 -5.51 -9.76
C ASP A 51 3.52 -5.50 -11.26
N GLU A 52 2.57 -5.88 -12.10
CA GLU A 52 2.66 -5.83 -13.56
C GLU A 52 2.60 -4.38 -14.06
N HIS A 53 1.66 -3.59 -13.53
CA HIS A 53 1.57 -2.15 -13.76
C HIS A 53 2.84 -1.41 -13.32
N PHE A 54 3.49 -1.87 -12.25
CA PHE A 54 4.73 -1.29 -11.76
C PHE A 54 5.97 -1.72 -12.53
N LYS A 55 5.93 -2.78 -13.36
CA LYS A 55 7.06 -3.13 -14.25
C LYS A 55 7.22 -2.14 -15.39
N THR A 56 6.13 -1.51 -15.84
CA THR A 56 6.13 -0.68 -17.05
C THR A 56 6.56 0.77 -16.80
N ARG A 57 6.73 1.19 -15.53
CA ARG A 57 7.15 2.56 -15.15
C ARG A 57 7.97 2.57 -13.84
N LYS A 58 8.84 3.57 -13.66
CA LYS A 58 9.51 3.83 -12.36
C LYS A 58 8.52 4.56 -11.45
N TRP A 59 8.19 3.98 -10.29
CA TRP A 59 7.20 4.57 -9.38
C TRP A 59 7.80 4.95 -8.03
N GLN A 60 7.54 6.20 -7.61
CA GLN A 60 7.81 6.71 -6.28
C GLN A 60 6.47 6.89 -5.56
N LEU A 61 6.33 6.37 -4.33
CA LEU A 61 5.20 6.77 -3.48
C LEU A 61 5.28 8.28 -3.24
N ASP A 62 4.14 8.97 -3.21
CA ASP A 62 4.15 10.41 -2.93
C ASP A 62 4.41 10.67 -1.44
N THR A 63 4.22 11.92 -1.03
CA THR A 63 4.43 12.38 0.35
C THR A 63 3.44 11.72 1.29
N MET A 64 3.98 11.05 2.30
CA MET A 64 3.22 10.38 3.35
C MET A 64 3.56 10.99 4.71
N ARG A 65 2.54 11.14 5.56
CA ARG A 65 2.73 11.55 6.95
C ARG A 65 2.18 10.48 7.88
N ILE A 66 2.98 10.08 8.86
CA ILE A 66 2.58 9.21 9.97
C ILE A 66 2.37 10.09 11.19
N ARG A 67 1.17 10.07 11.76
CA ARG A 67 0.81 10.80 12.96
C ARG A 67 0.03 9.92 13.93
N SER A 68 -0.14 10.39 15.16
CA SER A 68 -1.07 9.78 16.10
C SER A 68 -2.50 10.25 15.83
N LYS A 69 -3.47 9.36 15.99
CA LYS A 69 -4.88 9.73 16.20
C LYS A 69 -5.37 9.14 17.53
N ILE A 70 -6.40 9.74 18.10
CA ILE A 70 -7.13 9.14 19.22
C ILE A 70 -8.15 8.18 18.63
N GLY A 71 -7.95 6.88 18.84
CA GLY A 71 -8.87 5.80 18.48
C GLY A 71 -9.63 5.28 19.70
N GLU A 72 -10.42 4.23 19.48
CA GLU A 72 -11.23 3.60 20.53
C GLU A 72 -10.36 2.95 21.63
N ASN A 73 -9.17 2.46 21.26
CA ASN A 73 -8.24 1.80 22.18
C ASN A 73 -7.09 2.72 22.65
N GLY A 74 -7.25 4.03 22.54
CA GLY A 74 -6.23 5.02 22.91
C GLY A 74 -5.50 5.61 21.71
N ILE A 75 -4.21 5.90 21.85
CA ILE A 75 -3.44 6.53 20.78
C ILE A 75 -3.04 5.48 19.74
N GLU A 76 -3.50 5.67 18.51
CA GLU A 76 -3.24 4.77 17.39
C GLU A 76 -2.44 5.49 16.30
N MET A 77 -1.67 4.74 15.52
CA MET A 77 -1.03 5.29 14.33
C MET A 77 -2.07 5.58 13.24
N GLU A 78 -1.87 6.69 12.55
CA GLU A 78 -2.62 7.09 11.36
C GLU A 78 -1.63 7.49 10.27
N MET A 79 -1.88 6.99 9.06
CA MET A 79 -1.14 7.39 7.87
C MET A 79 -2.02 8.31 7.05
N VAL A 80 -1.48 9.43 6.61
CA VAL A 80 -2.20 10.40 5.76
C VAL A 80 -1.37 10.81 4.55
N ASN A 81 -2.04 11.20 3.47
CA ASN A 81 -1.40 11.78 2.29
C ASN A 81 -0.98 13.25 2.52
N CYS A 82 -0.48 13.90 1.47
CA CYS A 82 -0.12 15.32 1.51
C CYS A 82 -1.30 16.24 1.90
N ASP A 83 -2.51 15.85 1.53
CA ASP A 83 -3.76 16.60 1.76
C ASP A 83 -4.35 16.33 3.16
N GLY A 84 -3.73 15.44 3.93
CA GLY A 84 -4.17 15.08 5.29
C GLY A 84 -5.30 14.05 5.33
N GLU A 85 -5.65 13.46 4.19
CA GLU A 85 -6.65 12.40 4.10
C GLU A 85 -6.10 11.07 4.59
N PRO A 86 -6.89 10.27 5.32
CA PRO A 86 -6.49 8.94 5.77
C PRO A 86 -6.09 8.04 4.61
N SER A 87 -4.93 7.40 4.75
CA SER A 87 -4.40 6.43 3.81
C SER A 87 -4.32 5.06 4.48
N PRO A 88 -4.64 3.97 3.76
CA PRO A 88 -4.60 2.63 4.33
C PRO A 88 -3.20 2.29 4.83
N ILE A 89 -3.11 1.84 6.09
CA ILE A 89 -1.85 1.36 6.68
C ILE A 89 -1.61 -0.06 6.19
N PRO A 90 -0.49 -0.32 5.49
CA PRO A 90 -0.16 -1.67 5.06
C PRO A 90 0.03 -2.60 6.25
N LYS A 91 -0.82 -3.63 6.34
CA LYS A 91 -0.67 -4.74 7.30
C LYS A 91 0.18 -5.89 6.74
N ILE A 92 0.36 -5.90 5.42
CA ILE A 92 1.11 -6.92 4.66
C ILE A 92 2.35 -6.23 4.09
N GLN A 93 3.42 -7.00 3.87
CA GLN A 93 4.65 -6.52 3.24
C GLN A 93 4.33 -5.69 1.99
N LEU A 94 5.02 -4.55 1.85
CA LEU A 94 4.89 -3.69 0.67
C LEU A 94 5.22 -4.49 -0.59
N PRO A 95 4.51 -4.25 -1.70
CA PRO A 95 4.85 -4.83 -2.99
C PRO A 95 6.33 -4.60 -3.30
N HIS A 96 7.01 -5.67 -3.71
CA HIS A 96 8.48 -5.68 -3.91
C HIS A 96 8.98 -4.63 -4.91
N LYS A 97 8.09 -4.05 -5.73
CA LYS A 97 8.41 -3.10 -6.79
C LYS A 97 8.23 -1.63 -6.43
N ILE A 98 7.67 -1.31 -5.26
CA ILE A 98 7.78 0.07 -4.76
C ILE A 98 9.28 0.31 -4.56
N ASN A 99 9.85 1.28 -5.30
CA ASN A 99 11.29 1.48 -5.36
C ASN A 99 11.77 2.75 -4.65
N SER A 100 10.86 3.65 -4.28
CA SER A 100 11.16 4.90 -3.57
C SER A 100 9.88 5.60 -3.10
N PHE A 101 10.05 6.67 -2.32
CA PHE A 101 9.01 7.61 -1.95
C PHE A 101 9.57 9.05 -2.02
N LYS A 102 8.71 10.04 -2.25
CA LYS A 102 9.12 11.45 -2.33
C LYS A 102 9.52 11.99 -0.95
N CYS A 103 8.70 11.74 0.06
CA CYS A 103 8.95 12.16 1.44
C CYS A 103 8.11 11.33 2.42
N ILE A 104 8.69 10.93 3.55
CA ILE A 104 7.95 10.39 4.70
C ILE A 104 8.21 11.32 5.89
N THR A 105 7.14 11.87 6.45
CA THR A 105 7.18 12.64 7.71
C THR A 105 6.64 11.78 8.84
N ILE A 106 7.38 11.66 9.95
CA ILE A 106 7.00 10.83 11.10
C ILE A 106 6.87 11.72 12.33
N ASN A 107 5.63 11.96 12.75
CA ASN A 107 5.31 12.78 13.92
C ASN A 107 4.92 11.94 15.15
N TYR A 108 4.83 10.63 14.99
CA TYR A 108 4.48 9.68 16.03
C TYR A 108 5.18 8.35 15.79
N ILE A 109 5.73 7.73 16.84
CA ILE A 109 6.46 6.45 16.76
C ILE A 109 5.89 5.51 17.82
N ASP A 110 5.40 4.35 17.37
CA ASP A 110 5.05 3.21 18.20
C ASP A 110 5.59 1.90 17.58
N ARG A 111 5.21 0.76 18.15
CA ARG A 111 5.63 -0.56 17.64
C ARG A 111 5.11 -0.83 16.22
N ASN A 112 3.92 -0.33 15.88
CA ASN A 112 3.31 -0.54 14.57
C ASN A 112 4.02 0.31 13.50
N VAL A 113 4.37 1.55 13.82
CA VAL A 113 5.19 2.42 12.97
C VAL A 113 6.55 1.77 12.71
N ILE A 114 7.20 1.20 13.73
CA ILE A 114 8.48 0.49 13.56
C ILE A 114 8.31 -0.73 12.63
N ALA A 115 7.27 -1.54 12.83
CA ALA A 115 6.96 -2.68 11.97
C ALA A 115 6.68 -2.25 10.51
N PHE A 116 5.97 -1.15 10.33
CA PHE A 116 5.73 -0.55 9.02
C PHE A 116 7.03 -0.06 8.37
N LEU A 117 7.90 0.66 9.08
CA LEU A 117 9.20 1.09 8.57
C LEU A 117 10.10 -0.10 8.19
N HIS A 118 9.97 -1.24 8.89
CA HIS A 118 10.66 -2.46 8.50
C HIS A 118 10.23 -2.99 7.12
N SER A 119 8.98 -2.75 6.69
CA SER A 119 8.54 -3.13 5.34
C SER A 119 9.26 -2.35 4.23
N PHE A 120 9.81 -1.17 4.54
CA PHE A 120 10.63 -0.38 3.62
C PHE A 120 12.12 -0.72 3.68
N ARG A 121 12.56 -1.64 4.56
CA ARG A 121 13.97 -2.06 4.60
C ARG A 121 14.55 -2.38 3.22
N PRO A 122 13.85 -3.11 2.32
CA PRO A 122 14.35 -3.38 0.97
C PRO A 122 14.74 -2.14 0.18
N LEU A 123 14.07 -1.00 0.40
CA LEU A 123 14.40 0.28 -0.25
C LEU A 123 15.72 0.86 0.21
N PHE A 124 16.08 0.67 1.48
CA PHE A 124 17.31 1.21 2.06
C PHE A 124 18.50 0.26 1.90
N THR A 125 18.24 -1.01 1.57
CA THR A 125 19.27 -2.05 1.41
C THR A 125 19.62 -2.36 -0.04
N ALA A 126 19.05 -1.63 -1.02
CA ALA A 126 19.38 -1.83 -2.43
C ALA A 126 20.90 -1.65 -2.64
N PRO A 127 21.59 -2.58 -3.34
CA PRO A 127 23.01 -2.43 -3.61
C PRO A 127 23.22 -1.14 -4.41
N ARG A 128 24.10 -0.27 -3.91
CA ARG A 128 24.60 0.88 -4.67
C ARG A 128 25.07 0.36 -6.02
N SER A 129 24.35 0.69 -7.08
CA SER A 129 24.87 0.55 -8.43
C SER A 129 26.02 1.55 -8.51
N ILE A 130 27.25 1.04 -8.38
CA ILE A 130 28.49 1.77 -8.67
C ILE A 130 28.68 1.72 -10.18
#